data_AF-A0A9D0IFG2-F1
#
_entry.id   AF-A0A9D0IFG2-F1
#
_cell.length_a   1.000
_cell.length_b   1.000
_cell.length_c   1.000
_cell.angle_alpha   90.00
_cell.angle_beta   90.00
_cell.angle_gamma   90.00
#
_symmetry.space_group_name_H-M   'P 1'
#
loop_
_entity.id
_entity.type
_entity.pdbx_description
1 polymer ?
#
loop_
_entity_poly.entity_id
_entity_poly.type
_entity_poly.pdbx_seq_one_letter_code
_entity_poly.pdbx_strand_id
1 'polypeptide(L)' 'MENFIVRIYRRDPAGPMQLAGVVEEVGVAGKKPFHNRAELLAILEGGEGSRGSSRMPGA' A
#
# COMPACT_ATOMS: atom_id res chain seq x y z
N MET A 1 -12.80 -6.93 -13.57
CA MET A 1 -12.91 -6.00 -12.43
C MET A 1 -12.16 -6.64 -11.30
N GLU A 2 -11.09 -6.01 -10.83
CA GLU A 2 -10.25 -6.53 -9.75
C GLU A 2 -10.88 -6.21 -8.41
N ASN A 3 -10.76 -7.13 -7.45
CA ASN A 3 -11.27 -6.95 -6.10
C ASN A 3 -10.09 -6.81 -5.13
N PHE A 4 -10.13 -5.79 -4.29
CA PHE A 4 -9.08 -5.51 -3.32
C PHE A 4 -9.63 -5.47 -1.90
N ILE A 5 -8.89 -6.05 -0.95
CA ILE A 5 -9.10 -5.88 0.48
C ILE A 5 -8.08 -4.84 0.96
N VAL A 6 -8.56 -3.71 1.47
CA VAL A 6 -7.72 -2.66 2.05
C VAL A 6 -7.83 -2.71 3.58
N ARG A 7 -6.72 -2.97 4.27
CA ARG A 7 -6.64 -2.90 5.73
C ARG A 7 -5.90 -1.65 6.15
N ILE A 8 -6.59 -0.73 6.84
CA ILE A 8 -6.02 0.50 7.38
C ILE A 8 -5.69 0.27 8.85
N TYR A 9 -4.43 0.47 9.24
CA TYR A 9 -3.97 0.32 10.62
C TYR A 9 -3.80 1.66 11.34
N ARG A 10 -3.32 2.67 10.61
CA ARG A 10 -3.13 4.01 11.16
C ARG A 10 -3.84 5.01 10.28
N ARG A 11 -4.66 5.84 10.91
CA ARG A 11 -5.27 7.02 10.32
C ARG A 11 -5.12 8.14 11.34
N ASP A 12 -4.32 9.14 11.00
CA ASP A 12 -4.25 10.35 11.81
C ASP A 12 -5.48 11.23 11.54
N PRO A 13 -6.35 11.49 12.54
CA PRO A 13 -7.52 12.35 12.36
C PRO A 13 -7.13 13.82 12.13
N ALA A 14 -5.98 14.27 12.62
CA ALA A 14 -5.47 15.63 12.39
C ALA A 14 -4.76 15.77 11.03
N GLY A 15 -4.28 14.65 10.47
CA GLY A 15 -3.60 14.59 9.19
C GLY A 15 -4.13 13.45 8.32
N PRO A 16 -5.27 13.60 7.62
CA PRO A 16 -5.91 12.52 6.85
C PRO A 16 -5.04 11.95 5.71
N MET A 17 -3.94 12.61 5.37
CA MET A 17 -2.90 12.16 4.44
C MET A 17 -1.99 11.07 5.03
N GLN A 18 -1.89 10.99 6.36
CA GLN A 18 -1.13 9.96 7.07
C GLN A 18 -2.01 8.73 7.30
N LEU A 19 -2.08 7.90 6.26
CA LEU A 19 -2.81 6.64 6.24
C LEU A 19 -1.82 5.51 5.97
N ALA A 20 -1.74 4.53 6.86
CA ALA A 20 -0.87 3.37 6.67
C ALA A 20 -1.65 2.06 6.79
N GLY A 21 -1.28 1.08 5.97
CA GLY A 21 -2.01 -0.17 5.85
C GLY A 21 -1.41 -1.13 4.85
N VAL A 22 -2.22 -2.11 4.44
CA VAL A 22 -1.89 -3.06 3.37
C VAL A 22 -3.07 -3.23 2.41
N VAL A 23 -2.74 -3.49 1.16
CA VAL A 23 -3.68 -3.93 0.11
C VAL A 23 -3.40 -5.39 -0.21
N GLU A 24 -4.47 -6.17 -0.32
CA GLU A 24 -4.46 -7.56 -0.76
C GLU A 24 -5.41 -7.69 -1.95
N GLU A 25 -4.93 -8.27 -3.06
CA GLU A 25 -5.74 -8.54 -4.24
C GLU A 25 -6.40 -9.92 -4.10
N VAL A 26 -7.71 -9.99 -4.31
CA VAL A 26 -8.47 -11.23 -4.11
C VAL A 26 -8.05 -12.28 -5.12
N GLY A 27 -7.59 -13.43 -4.62
CA GLY A 27 -7.12 -14.54 -5.45
C GLY A 27 -5.62 -14.48 -5.79
N VAL A 28 -4.92 -13.41 -5.39
CA VAL A 28 -3.46 -13.29 -5.52
C VAL A 28 -2.80 -13.42 -4.15
N ALA A 29 -1.80 -14.29 -4.05
CA ALA A 29 -1.01 -14.43 -2.83
C ALA A 29 -0.08 -13.23 -2.65
N GLY A 30 -0.32 -12.41 -1.62
CA GLY A 30 0.58 -11.33 -1.24
C GLY A 30 -0.13 -10.14 -0.61
N LYS A 31 0.66 -9.29 0.04
CA LYS A 31 0.17 -8.02 0.62
C LYS A 31 1.13 -6.91 0.22
N LYS A 32 0.60 -5.80 -0.29
CA LYS A 32 1.36 -4.60 -0.64
C LYS A 32 1.15 -3.54 0.44
N PRO A 33 2.19 -3.14 1.21
CA PRO A 33 2.04 -2.08 2.21
C PRO A 33 1.91 -0.71 1.54
N PHE A 34 1.21 0.20 2.22
CA PHE A 34 1.18 1.62 1.88
C PHE A 34 1.29 2.47 3.15
N HIS A 35 1.86 3.67 3.03
CA HIS A 35 2.14 4.59 4.15
C HIS A 35 1.49 5.96 3.99
N ASN A 36 0.88 6.21 2.83
CA ASN A 36 0.12 7.41 2.53
C ASN A 36 -0.94 7.13 1.45
N ARG A 37 -1.80 8.11 1.20
CA ARG A 37 -2.87 8.01 0.21
C ARG A 37 -2.37 7.82 -1.23
N ALA A 38 -1.23 8.43 -1.59
CA ALA A 38 -0.68 8.34 -2.94
C ALA A 38 -0.20 6.92 -3.26
N GLU A 39 0.48 6.27 -2.31
CA GLU A 39 0.87 4.86 -2.42
C GLU A 39 -0.33 3.93 -2.57
N LEU A 40 -1.39 4.14 -1.78
CA LEU A 40 -2.63 3.37 -1.89
C LEU A 40 -3.24 3.49 -3.30
N LEU A 41 -3.35 4.71 -3.82
CA LEU A 41 -3.90 4.95 -5.17
C LEU A 41 -3.04 4.29 -6.25
N ALA A 42 -1.72 4.45 -6.18
CA ALA A 42 -0.81 3.82 -7.14
C ALA A 42 -0.93 2.30 -7.17
N ILE A 43 -1.14 1.65 -6.01
CA ILE A 43 -1.37 0.20 -5.94
C ILE A 43 -2.70 -0.19 -6.60
N LEU A 44 -3.78 0.58 -6.38
CA LEU A 44 -5.12 0.29 -6.90
C LEU A 44 -5.27 0.59 -8.40
N GLU A 45 -4.49 1.53 -8.92
CA GLU A 45 -4.49 1.89 -10.35
C GLU A 45 -3.57 0.97 -11.18
N GLY A 46 -2.94 -0.03 -10.56
CA GLY A 46 -1.98 -0.91 -11.24
C GLY A 46 -0.66 -0.24 -11.59
N GLY A 47 -0.38 0.94 -11.01
CA GLY A 47 0.87 1.66 -11.20
C GLY A 47 2.06 0.84 -10.70
N GLU A 48 3.08 0.69 -11.53
CA GLU A 48 4.33 -0.07 -11.30
C GLU A 48 5.21 0.44 -10.13
N GLY A 49 4.66 1.15 -9.15
CA GLY A 49 5.40 1.72 -8.02
C GLY A 49 5.86 0.72 -6.96
N SER A 50 5.52 -0.57 -7.08
CA SER A 50 5.85 -1.60 -6.07
C SER A 50 6.95 -2.57 -6.53
N ARG A 51 7.83 -2.18 -7.45
CA ARG A 51 9.12 -2.88 -7.59
C ARG A 51 10.07 -2.44 -6.47
N GLY A 52 9.94 -3.13 -5.33
CA GLY A 52 11.05 -3.35 -4.40
C GLY A 52 11.53 -2.16 -3.57
N SER A 53 10.73 -1.73 -2.59
CA SER A 53 11.33 -1.20 -1.35
C SER A 53 11.78 -2.39 -0.49
N SER A 54 12.89 -3.01 -0.88
CA SER A 54 13.62 -3.97 -0.04
C SER A 54 15.08 -4.07 -0.49
N ARG A 55 15.95 -3.67 0.46
CA ARG A 55 17.42 -3.77 0.52
C ARG A 55 18.19 -2.51 0.14
N MET A 56 18.27 -1.58 1.11
CA MET A 56 19.54 -0.92 1.44
C MET A 56 20.44 -2.00 2.09
N PRO A 57 21.56 -2.42 1.47
CA PRO A 57 22.64 -3.03 2.23
C PRO A 57 23.29 -1.96 3.11
N GLY A 58 23.45 -2.28 4.39
CA GLY A 58 24.23 -1.48 5.33
C GLY A 58 25.68 -1.34 4.88
N ALA A 59 26.28 -0.27 5.40
CA ALA A 59 27.64 0.24 5.16
C ALA A 59 28.76 -0.79 5.28
#